data_AF-G3IPI8-F1
#
_entry.id   AF-G3IPI8-F1
#
_cell.length_a   1.000
_cell.length_b   1.000
_cell.length_c   1.000
_cell.angle_alpha   90.00
_cell.angle_beta   90.00
_cell.angle_gamma   90.00
#
_symmetry.space_group_name_H-M   'P 1'
#
loop_
_entity.id
_entity.type
_entity.pdbx_description
1 polymer ?
#
loop_
_entity_poly.entity_id
_entity_poly.type
_entity_poly.pdbx_seq_one_letter_code
_entity_poly.pdbx_strand_id
1 'polypeptide(L)' 'MDAEMARLYLSREEESLEGAVHRELRVTGSDLIIRVTSENSSVLHSSVSSLLSQLSTVVTALRFFVPEFFKPHQE' A
#
# COMPACT_ATOMS: atom_id res chain seq x y z
N MET A 1 -11.35 -5.56 -5.24
CA MET A 1 -10.32 -6.24 -6.06
C MET A 1 -9.01 -5.47 -5.99
N ASP A 2 -9.00 -4.19 -6.38
CA ASP A 2 -7.81 -3.33 -6.35
C ASP A 2 -7.18 -3.18 -4.96
N ALA A 3 -7.98 -2.95 -3.93
CA ALA A 3 -7.50 -2.85 -2.55
C ALA A 3 -6.80 -4.14 -2.06
N GLU A 4 -7.31 -5.30 -2.49
CA GLU A 4 -6.72 -6.60 -2.15
C GLU A 4 -5.41 -6.83 -2.91
N MET A 5 -5.35 -6.44 -4.19
CA MET A 5 -4.10 -6.45 -4.96
C MET A 5 -3.04 -5.54 -4.33
N ALA A 6 -3.45 -4.33 -3.90
CA ALA A 6 -2.56 -3.41 -3.21
C ALA A 6 -2.06 -3.97 -1.88
N ARG A 7 -2.94 -4.62 -1.08
CA ARG A 7 -2.57 -5.30 0.15
C ARG A 7 -1.48 -6.36 -0.11
N LEU A 8 -1.68 -7.23 -1.09
CA LEU A 8 -0.76 -8.32 -1.40
C LEU A 8 0.62 -7.81 -1.84
N TYR A 9 0.66 -6.77 -2.66
CA TYR A 9 1.92 -6.18 -3.11
C TYR A 9 2.69 -5.55 -1.94
N LEU A 10 1.98 -4.81 -1.08
CA LEU A 10 2.55 -4.11 0.06
C LEU A 10 2.96 -5.02 1.22
N SER A 11 2.36 -6.21 1.34
CA SER A 11 2.71 -7.20 2.37
C SER A 11 4.05 -7.88 2.10
N ARG A 12 4.51 -7.92 0.84
CA ARG A 12 5.78 -8.58 0.47
C ARG A 12 7.04 -7.86 0.94
N GLU A 13 6.95 -6.56 1.23
CA GLU A 13 8.10 -5.77 1.72
C GLU A 13 8.21 -5.74 3.25
N GLU A 14 7.22 -6.29 3.95
CA GLU A 14 7.14 -6.34 5.41
C GLU A 14 8.29 -7.15 6.05
N GLU A 15 8.90 -8.06 5.29
CA GLU A 15 10.01 -8.92 5.74
C GLU A 15 11.34 -8.17 5.97
N SER A 16 11.48 -6.91 5.55
CA SER A 16 12.78 -6.20 5.56
C SER A 16 13.04 -5.29 6.77
N LEU A 17 12.02 -5.00 7.59
CA LEU A 17 12.14 -4.07 8.72
C LEU A 17 12.15 -4.83 10.04
N GLU A 18 13.28 -5.49 10.32
CA GLU A 18 13.52 -6.21 11.59
C GLU A 18 13.18 -5.33 12.81
N GLY A 19 12.04 -5.63 13.45
CA GLY A 19 11.71 -5.30 14.84
C GLY A 19 11.41 -3.84 15.19
N ALA A 20 11.85 -2.85 14.40
CA ALA A 20 11.70 -1.43 14.74
C ALA A 20 10.35 -0.82 14.31
N VAL A 21 9.61 -1.49 13.42
CA VAL A 21 8.32 -1.04 12.90
C VAL A 21 7.36 -2.21 12.84
N HIS A 22 6.21 -2.07 13.49
CA HIS A 22 5.09 -2.97 13.32
C HIS A 22 4.10 -2.39 12.32
N ARG A 23 3.71 -3.19 11.35
CA ARG A 23 2.81 -2.81 10.26
C ARG A 23 1.64 -3.79 10.21
N GLU A 24 0.44 -3.25 10.00
CA GLU A 24 -0.77 -4.04 9.76
C GLU A 24 -1.47 -3.51 8.51
N LEU A 25 -1.86 -4.43 7.64
CA LEU A 25 -2.59 -4.15 6.41
C LEU A 25 -3.94 -4.87 6.44
N ARG A 26 -5.02 -4.12 6.30
CA ARG A 26 -6.39 -4.67 6.27
C ARG A 26 -7.18 -4.07 5.12
N VAL A 27 -8.05 -4.86 4.52
CA VAL A 27 -8.98 -4.38 3.49
C VAL A 27 -10.40 -4.44 4.04
N THR A 28 -11.14 -3.36 3.90
CA THR A 28 -12.56 -3.25 4.26
C THR A 28 -13.32 -2.69 3.08
N GLY A 29 -14.07 -3.54 2.37
CA GLY A 29 -14.72 -3.15 1.12
C GLY A 29 -13.71 -2.76 0.03
N SER A 30 -13.77 -1.49 -0.41
CA SER A 30 -12.82 -0.88 -1.36
C SER A 30 -11.59 -0.26 -0.71
N ASP A 31 -11.52 -0.23 0.62
CA ASP A 31 -10.56 0.59 1.33
C ASP A 31 -9.41 -0.27 1.85
N LEU A 32 -8.18 0.21 1.62
CA LEU A 32 -6.97 -0.35 2.20
C LEU A 32 -6.59 0.47 3.43
N ILE A 33 -6.66 -0.15 4.60
CA ILE A 33 -6.29 0.43 5.89
C ILE A 33 -4.89 -0.05 6.24
N ILE A 34 -4.01 0.91 6.52
CA ILE A 34 -2.60 0.69 6.85
C ILE A 34 -2.33 1.30 8.21
N ARG A 35 -1.92 0.47 9.16
CA ARG A 35 -1.46 0.92 10.48
C ARG A 35 0.04 0.68 10.59
N VAL A 36 0.78 1.75 10.86
CA VAL A 36 2.23 1.69 11.09
C VAL A 36 2.49 2.20 12.50
N THR A 37 3.24 1.42 13.28
CA THR A 37 3.59 1.73 14.67
C THR A 37 5.08 1.53 14.87
N SER A 38 5.74 2.47 15.52
CA SER A 38 7.15 2.41 15.88
C SER A 38 7.39 3.23 17.12
N GLU A 39 8.34 2.81 17.95
CA GLU A 39 8.81 3.59 19.11
C GLU A 39 9.74 4.73 18.69
N ASN A 40 10.28 4.68 17.47
CA ASN A 40 11.21 5.67 16.95
C ASN A 40 10.55 6.50 15.84
N SER A 41 10.44 7.82 16.08
CA SER A 41 9.82 8.76 15.14
C SER A 41 10.52 8.84 13.79
N SER A 42 11.86 8.73 13.73
CA SER A 42 12.60 8.80 12.48
C SER A 42 12.40 7.54 11.63
N VAL A 43 12.31 6.39 12.30
CA VAL A 43 11.99 5.10 11.67
C VAL A 43 10.54 5.11 11.17
N LEU A 44 9.59 5.60 11.97
CA LEU A 44 8.19 5.76 11.54
C LEU A 44 8.08 6.63 10.29
N HIS A 45 8.73 7.79 10.30
CA HIS A 45 8.71 8.72 9.17
C HIS A 45 9.29 8.08 7.89
N SER A 46 10.42 7.38 8.02
CA SER A 46 11.06 6.70 6.89
C SER A 46 10.20 5.56 6.36
N SER A 47 9.58 4.79 7.25
CA SER A 47 8.67 3.69 6.90
C SER A 47 7.42 4.20 6.17
N VAL A 48 6.77 5.26 6.69
CA VAL A 48 5.60 5.87 6.03
C VAL A 48 5.99 6.42 4.65
N SER A 49 7.14 7.06 4.51
CA SER A 49 7.61 7.59 3.23
C SER A 49 7.85 6.49 2.18
N SER A 50 8.50 5.39 2.59
CA SER A 50 8.71 4.22 1.73
C SER A 50 7.38 3.59 1.31
N LEU A 51 6.48 3.42 2.27
CA LEU A 51 5.15 2.85 2.06
C LEU A 51 4.31 3.65 1.07
N LEU A 52 4.30 4.98 1.19
CA LEU A 52 3.60 5.86 0.26
C LEU A 52 4.20 5.77 -1.15
N SER A 53 5.52 5.65 -1.25
CA SER A 53 6.22 5.48 -2.54
C SER A 53 5.82 4.15 -3.20
N GLN A 54 5.76 3.05 -2.44
CA GLN A 54 5.29 1.75 -2.95
C GLN A 54 3.82 1.79 -3.35
N LEU A 55 2.97 2.40 -2.52
CA LEU A 55 1.54 2.52 -2.84
C LEU A 55 1.34 3.34 -4.12
N SER A 56 2.12 4.39 -4.33
CA SER A 56 2.11 5.16 -5.59
C SER A 56 2.44 4.26 -6.78
N THR A 57 3.47 3.42 -6.68
CA THR A 57 3.84 2.44 -7.72
C THR A 57 2.71 1.46 -7.99
N VAL A 58 2.07 0.93 -6.96
CA VAL A 58 0.93 0.01 -7.08
C VAL A 58 -0.25 0.68 -7.77
N VAL A 59 -0.67 1.86 -7.30
CA VAL A 59 -1.79 2.60 -7.90
C VAL A 59 -1.50 2.94 -9.34
N THR A 60 -0.26 3.31 -9.64
CA THR A 60 0.20 3.57 -11.01
C THR A 60 0.10 2.31 -11.86
N ALA A 61 0.64 1.20 -11.41
CA ALA A 61 0.55 -0.09 -12.10
C ALA A 61 -0.90 -0.49 -12.33
N LEU A 62 -1.75 -0.43 -11.30
CA LEU A 62 -3.17 -0.73 -11.44
C LEU A 62 -3.84 0.18 -12.48
N ARG A 63 -3.57 1.49 -12.46
CA ARG A 63 -4.12 2.42 -13.48
C ARG A 63 -3.65 2.11 -14.90
N PHE A 64 -2.42 1.66 -15.09
CA PHE A 64 -1.86 1.39 -16.41
C PHE A 64 -2.17 -0.02 -16.95
N PHE A 65 -2.34 -1.00 -16.06
CA PHE A 65 -2.62 -2.39 -16.43
C PHE A 65 -4.10 -2.76 -16.34
N VAL A 66 -4.97 -1.90 -15.80
CA VAL A 66 -6.42 -2.07 -15.92
C VAL A 66 -6.83 -1.93 -17.39
N PRO A 67 -7.44 -2.96 -18.01
CA PRO A 67 -7.93 -2.88 -19.39
C PRO A 67 -8.91 -1.70 -19.57
N GLU A 68 -8.83 -1.00 -20.69
CA GLU A 68 -9.66 0.19 -21.04
C GLU A 68 -11.16 0.02 -20.72
N PHE A 69 -11.70 -1.20 -20.80
CA PHE A 69 -13.11 -1.52 -20.51
C PHE A 69 -13.54 -1.33 -19.05
N PHE A 70 -12.61 -1.19 -18.10
CA PHE A 70 -12.89 -0.94 -16.68
C PHE A 70 -12.66 0.52 -16.27
N LYS A 71 -12.22 1.39 -17.18
CA LYS A 71 -12.14 2.82 -16.88
C LYS A 71 -13.57 3.37 -16.78
N PRO A 72 -13.96 4.03 -15.68
CA PRO A 72 -15.25 4.69 -15.62
C PRO A 72 -15.31 5.69 -16.78
N HIS A 73 -16.34 5.58 -17.61
CA HIS A 73 -16.59 6.54 -18.67
C HIS A 73 -16.64 7.94 -18.03
N GLN A 74 -15.73 8.80 -18.46
CA GLN A 74 -15.83 10.23 -18.19
C GLN A 74 -16.94 10.73 -19.11
N GLU A 75 -18.15 10.87 -18.57
CA GLU A 75 -19.22 11.67 -19.17
C GLU A 75 -18.90 13.17 -19.08
#